data_AF-A0A2V2F004-F1
#
_entry.id   AF-A0A2V2F004-F1
#
_cell.length_a   1.000
_cell.length_b   1.000
_cell.length_c   1.000
_cell.angle_alpha   90.00
_cell.angle_beta   90.00
_cell.angle_gamma   90.00
#
_symmetry.space_group_name_H-M   'P 1'
#
loop_
_entity.id
_entity.type
_entity.pdbx_description
1 polymer ?
#
loop_
_entity_poly.entity_id
_entity_poly.type
_entity_poly.pdbx_seq_one_letter_code
_entity_poly.pdbx_strand_id
1 'polypeptide(L)'
;MRRQVIPMKKREVLTVYAIGSIGYRMIEVLWRGRTHWTMGICGGVCFLFIYVSELVHRRWRLAVRALISTVWVTAVEFFSGLLINRVFRLGVWDYSGMRFNLCGQISLIYSILWYFLCIPAHLLCRIIRRRVFGALPTAKRHFTKIFERQPNIR
;
A
#
# COMPACT_ATOMS: atom_id res chain seq x y z
N MET A 1 -6.53 -13.79 -18.79
CA MET A 1 -5.71 -13.02 -17.82
C MET A 1 -5.85 -13.67 -16.43
N ARG A 2 -5.02 -14.68 -16.09
CA ARG A 2 -5.13 -15.41 -14.81
C ARG A 2 -4.63 -14.48 -13.69
N ARG A 3 -5.54 -13.93 -12.87
CA ARG A 3 -5.17 -13.34 -11.57
C ARG A 3 -4.60 -14.49 -10.74
N GLN A 4 -3.28 -14.61 -10.67
CA GLN A 4 -2.66 -15.44 -9.63
C GLN A 4 -2.94 -14.74 -8.31
N VAL A 5 -3.97 -15.21 -7.59
CA VAL A 5 -4.15 -14.87 -6.18
C VAL A 5 -2.96 -15.50 -5.47
N ILE A 6 -1.94 -14.69 -5.16
CA ILE A 6 -0.76 -15.16 -4.45
C ILE A 6 -1.23 -15.44 -3.01
N PRO A 7 -1.24 -16.71 -2.55
CA PRO A 7 -1.68 -17.02 -1.21
C PRO A 7 -0.67 -16.42 -0.22
N MET A 8 -1.06 -15.33 0.45
CA MET A 8 -0.23 -14.72 1.48
C MET A 8 -0.30 -15.57 2.74
N LYS A 9 0.86 -15.88 3.33
CA LYS A 9 0.88 -16.57 4.62
C LYS A 9 0.35 -15.63 5.70
N LYS A 10 -0.38 -16.15 6.68
CA LYS A 10 -0.91 -15.34 7.81
C LYS A 10 0.18 -14.48 8.48
N ARG A 11 1.40 -15.04 8.63
CA ARG A 11 2.57 -14.33 9.18
C ARG A 11 3.00 -13.12 8.34
N GLU A 12 2.92 -13.22 7.01
CA GLU A 12 3.26 -12.12 6.10
C GLU A 12 2.28 -10.96 6.26
N VAL A 13 0.98 -11.27 6.23
CA VAL A 13 -0.09 -10.29 6.43
C VAL A 13 0.06 -9.57 7.76
N LEU A 14 0.29 -10.32 8.84
CA LEU A 14 0.44 -9.74 10.18
C LEU A 14 1.65 -8.81 10.28
N THR A 15 2.79 -9.21 9.71
CA THR A 15 4.01 -8.40 9.72
C THR A 15 3.82 -7.11 8.92
N VAL A 16 3.25 -7.20 7.72
CA VAL A 16 2.97 -6.04 6.86
C VAL A 16 1.99 -5.10 7.56
N TYR A 17 0.91 -5.64 8.14
CA TYR A 17 -0.06 -4.86 8.90
C TYR A 17 0.61 -4.11 10.06
N ALA A 18 1.41 -4.80 10.88
CA ALA A 18 2.10 -4.19 12.02
C ALA A 18 3.05 -3.07 11.60
N ILE A 19 3.82 -3.27 10.52
CA ILE A 19 4.71 -2.23 9.97
C ILE A 19 3.88 -1.03 9.50
N GLY A 20 2.77 -1.26 8.81
CA GLY A 20 1.86 -0.20 8.36
C GLY A 20 1.26 0.58 9.52
N SER A 21 0.78 -0.12 10.55
CA SER A 21 0.18 0.49 11.74
C SER A 21 1.17 1.36 12.51
N ILE A 22 2.40 0.88 12.72
CA ILE A 22 3.43 1.64 13.43
C ILE A 22 3.92 2.80 12.56
N GLY A 23 4.22 2.53 11.29
CA GLY A 23 4.74 3.54 10.36
C GLY A 23 3.78 4.70 10.15
N TYR A 24 2.49 4.42 10.00
CA TYR A 24 1.48 5.48 9.88
C TYR A 24 1.41 6.35 11.13
N ARG A 25 1.38 5.74 12.32
CA ARG A 25 1.36 6.48 13.60
C ARG A 25 2.61 7.35 13.75
N MET A 26 3.78 6.89 13.34
CA MET A 26 5.00 7.70 13.37
C MET A 26 4.89 8.91 12.43
N ILE A 27 4.43 8.71 11.19
CA ILE A 27 4.23 9.80 10.23
C ILE A 27 3.21 10.82 10.78
N GLU A 28 2.12 10.33 11.37
CA GLU A 28 1.08 11.17 11.94
C GLU A 28 1.57 11.98 13.14
N VAL A 29 2.35 11.37 14.05
CA VAL A 29 2.96 12.09 15.18
C VAL A 29 3.93 13.16 14.67
N LEU A 30 4.72 12.87 13.64
CA LEU A 30 5.63 13.86 13.04
C LEU A 30 4.87 15.02 12.37
N TRP A 31 3.70 14.76 11.77
CA TRP A 31 2.94 15.77 11.03
C TRP A 31 1.99 16.59 11.91
N ARG A 32 1.28 15.96 12.85
CA ARG A 32 0.22 16.58 13.67
C ARG A 32 0.56 16.67 15.16
N GLY A 33 1.66 16.04 15.61
CA GLY A 33 2.06 15.97 17.02
C GLY A 33 1.17 15.08 17.90
N ARG A 34 0.09 14.49 17.35
CA ARG A 34 -0.90 13.67 18.07
C ARG A 34 -1.33 12.51 17.18
N THR A 35 -1.57 11.35 17.77
CA THR A 35 -2.07 10.16 17.05
C THR A 35 -3.24 9.54 17.81
N HIS A 36 -4.21 9.01 17.07
CA HIS A 36 -5.33 8.27 17.65
C HIS A 36 -5.16 6.77 17.38
N TRP A 37 -5.57 5.92 18.31
CA TRP A 37 -5.41 4.47 18.16
C TRP A 37 -6.11 3.91 16.90
N THR A 38 -7.23 4.51 16.50
CA THR A 38 -7.94 4.18 15.25
C THR A 38 -7.10 4.41 14.00
N MET A 39 -6.15 5.35 14.04
CA MET A 39 -5.26 5.66 12.93
C MET A 39 -4.21 4.58 12.69
N GLY A 40 -3.80 3.88 13.76
CA GLY A 40 -2.98 2.68 13.61
C GLY A 40 -3.71 1.58 12.83
N ILE A 41 -5.02 1.45 13.03
CA ILE A 41 -5.84 0.47 12.30
C ILE A 41 -5.94 0.88 10.83
N CYS A 42 -6.28 2.14 10.54
CA CYS A 42 -6.33 2.67 9.17
C CYS A 42 -4.98 2.50 8.46
N GLY A 43 -3.89 2.90 9.09
CA GLY A 43 -2.53 2.78 8.53
C GLY A 43 -2.13 1.35 8.17
N GLY A 44 -2.46 0.38 9.05
CA GLY A 44 -2.21 -1.04 8.79
C GLY A 44 -3.02 -1.56 7.59
N VAL A 45 -4.31 -1.20 7.51
CA VAL A 45 -5.19 -1.56 6.37
C VAL A 45 -4.69 -0.94 5.07
N CYS A 46 -4.35 0.35 5.08
CA CYS A 46 -3.80 1.06 3.92
C CYS A 46 -2.51 0.38 3.42
N PHE A 47 -1.58 0.05 4.32
CA PHE A 47 -0.32 -0.58 3.95
C PHE A 47 -0.51 -2.00 3.41
N LEU A 48 -1.49 -2.76 3.92
CA LEU A 48 -1.88 -4.04 3.34
C LEU A 48 -2.35 -3.89 1.89
N PHE A 49 -3.20 -2.90 1.59
CA PHE A 49 -3.63 -2.63 0.20
C PHE A 49 -2.48 -2.24 -0.72
N ILE A 50 -1.52 -1.45 -0.21
CA ILE A 50 -0.28 -1.10 -0.94
C ILE A 50 0.54 -2.37 -1.23
N TYR A 51 0.68 -3.27 -0.24
CA TYR A 51 1.40 -4.53 -0.38
C TYR A 51 0.73 -5.47 -1.38
N VAL A 52 -0.60 -5.66 -1.29
CA VAL A 52 -1.36 -6.45 -2.27
C VAL A 52 -1.25 -5.85 -3.67
N SER A 53 -1.31 -4.53 -3.80
CA SER A 53 -1.14 -3.85 -5.09
C SER A 53 0.27 -4.05 -5.68
N GLU A 54 1.30 -4.13 -4.84
CA GLU A 54 2.66 -4.53 -5.26
C GLU A 54 2.71 -5.98 -5.77
N LEU A 55 1.95 -6.89 -5.15
CA LEU A 55 1.91 -8.29 -5.56
C LEU A 55 1.16 -8.49 -6.89
N VAL A 56 -0.03 -7.90 -7.01
CA VAL A 56 -0.92 -8.08 -8.16
C VAL A 56 -0.39 -7.36 -9.40
N HIS A 57 0.06 -6.12 -9.25
CA HIS A 57 0.44 -5.25 -10.37
C HIS A 57 1.95 -5.15 -10.56
N ARG A 58 2.73 -6.16 -10.13
CA ARG A 58 4.21 -6.11 -10.14
C ARG A 58 4.83 -5.78 -11.52
N ARG A 59 4.15 -6.16 -12.61
CA ARG A 59 4.61 -5.91 -13.99
C ARG A 59 4.38 -4.47 -14.45
N TRP A 60 3.60 -3.69 -13.72
CA TRP A 60 3.22 -2.32 -14.10
C TRP A 60 4.27 -1.34 -13.60
N ARG A 61 4.33 -0.16 -14.25
CA ARG A 61 5.24 0.92 -13.83
C ARG A 61 4.91 1.36 -12.41
N LEU A 62 5.94 1.73 -11.63
CA LEU A 62 5.78 2.14 -10.23
C LEU A 62 4.74 3.25 -10.05
N ALA A 63 4.72 4.23 -10.97
CA ALA A 63 3.76 5.33 -10.96
C ALA A 63 2.29 4.86 -11.04
N VAL A 64 1.99 3.87 -11.89
CA VAL A 64 0.62 3.35 -12.03
C VAL A 64 0.22 2.55 -10.79
N ARG A 65 1.16 1.82 -10.20
CA ARG A 65 0.93 1.07 -8.98
C ARG A 65 0.67 1.99 -7.79
N ALA A 66 1.46 3.07 -7.68
CA ALA A 66 1.24 4.11 -6.68
C ALA A 66 -0.14 4.77 -6.86
N LEU A 67 -0.56 5.01 -8.11
CA LEU A 67 -1.89 5.57 -8.39
C LEU A 67 -3.01 4.65 -7.92
N ILE A 68 -2.95 3.36 -8.26
CA ILE A 68 -3.92 2.36 -7.81
C ILE A 68 -3.97 2.31 -6.28
N SER A 69 -2.80 2.29 -5.62
CA SER A 69 -2.71 2.28 -4.17
C SER A 69 -3.29 3.55 -3.54
N THR A 70 -3.08 4.71 -4.16
CA THR A 70 -3.63 5.99 -3.71
C THR A 70 -5.15 5.94 -3.70
N VAL A 71 -5.76 5.42 -4.75
CA VAL A 71 -7.23 5.26 -4.81
C VAL A 71 -7.73 4.39 -3.67
N TRP A 72 -7.03 3.28 -3.36
CA TRP A 72 -7.37 2.44 -2.20
C TRP A 72 -7.21 3.17 -0.87
N VAL A 73 -6.11 3.91 -0.69
CA VAL A 73 -5.86 4.69 0.53
C VAL A 73 -6.92 5.75 0.73
N THR A 74 -7.24 6.54 -0.30
CA THR A 74 -8.30 7.56 -0.26
C THR A 74 -9.67 6.93 0.03
N ALA A 75 -9.97 5.76 -0.54
CA ALA A 75 -11.21 5.05 -0.21
C ALA A 75 -11.26 4.63 1.26
N VAL A 76 -10.18 4.02 1.78
CA VAL A 76 -10.08 3.63 3.19
C VAL A 76 -10.19 4.86 4.10
N GLU A 77 -9.53 5.98 3.76
CA GLU A 77 -9.61 7.24 4.48
C GLU A 77 -11.06 7.76 4.52
N PHE A 78 -11.77 7.74 3.39
CA PHE A 78 -13.16 8.17 3.32
C PHE A 78 -14.09 7.32 4.21
N PHE A 79 -14.02 5.99 4.10
CA PHE A 79 -14.84 5.10 4.92
C PHE A 79 -14.49 5.19 6.41
N SER A 80 -13.19 5.30 6.72
CA SER A 80 -12.72 5.47 8.09
C SER A 80 -13.18 6.80 8.67
N GLY A 81 -13.15 7.87 7.88
CA GLY A 81 -13.68 9.18 8.28
C GLY A 81 -15.18 9.14 8.51
N LEU A 82 -15.94 8.47 7.64
CA LEU A 82 -17.37 8.27 7.86
C LEU A 82 -17.63 7.52 9.17
N LEU A 83 -16.91 6.43 9.43
CA LEU A 83 -17.08 5.66 10.65
C LEU A 83 -16.65 6.46 11.90
N ILE A 84 -15.43 6.97 11.91
CA ILE A 84 -14.82 7.61 13.09
C ILE A 84 -15.45 8.98 13.36
N ASN A 85 -15.62 9.81 12.33
CA ASN A 85 -16.08 11.19 12.51
C ASN A 85 -17.60 11.33 12.43
N ARG A 86 -18.32 10.52 11.64
CA ARG A 86 -19.80 10.60 11.59
C ARG A 86 -20.48 9.65 12.56
N VAL A 87 -20.05 8.38 12.63
CA VAL A 87 -20.70 7.40 13.53
C VAL A 87 -20.23 7.59 14.96
N PHE A 88 -18.92 7.55 15.20
CA PHE A 88 -18.37 7.67 16.55
C PHE A 88 -18.20 9.12 17.03
N ARG A 89 -18.39 10.12 16.15
CA ARG A 89 -18.28 11.56 16.45
C ARG A 89 -16.96 11.95 17.13
N LEU A 90 -15.89 11.22 16.85
CA LEU A 90 -14.59 11.41 17.50
C LEU A 90 -13.83 12.63 16.98
N GLY A 91 -14.22 13.19 15.83
CA GLY A 91 -13.63 14.40 15.27
C GLY A 91 -12.11 14.32 15.10
N VAL A 92 -11.58 13.16 14.71
CA VAL A 92 -10.15 12.88 14.70
C VAL A 92 -9.44 13.72 13.61
N TRP A 93 -10.14 14.02 12.53
CA TRP A 93 -9.71 15.01 11.54
C TRP A 93 -10.92 15.71 10.93
N ASP A 94 -10.69 16.92 10.43
CA ASP A 94 -11.69 17.68 9.69
C ASP A 94 -11.01 18.37 8.50
N TYR A 95 -11.47 18.04 7.30
CA TYR A 95 -11.03 18.63 6.05
C TYR A 95 -12.07 19.57 5.43
N SER A 96 -13.16 19.89 6.14
CA SER A 96 -14.27 20.72 5.66
C SER A 96 -13.82 22.10 5.14
N GLY A 97 -12.80 22.70 5.77
CA GLY A 97 -12.25 24.00 5.39
C GLY A 97 -11.31 24.00 4.17
N MET A 98 -10.99 22.83 3.59
CA MET A 98 -10.06 22.76 2.45
C MET A 98 -10.76 22.70 1.10
N ARG A 99 -10.12 23.29 0.08
CA ARG A 99 -10.56 23.20 -1.32
C ARG A 99 -10.51 21.76 -1.80
N PHE A 100 -11.51 21.36 -2.60
CA PHE A 100 -11.69 20.00 -3.12
C PHE A 100 -11.76 18.91 -2.03
N ASN A 101 -12.41 19.23 -0.90
CA ASN A 101 -12.78 18.23 0.09
C ASN A 101 -14.07 17.51 -0.31
N LEU A 102 -14.20 16.25 0.09
CA LEU A 102 -15.45 15.49 0.00
C LEU A 102 -15.92 15.16 1.41
N CYS A 103 -17.09 15.69 1.79
CA CYS A 103 -17.73 15.50 3.10
C CYS A 103 -16.86 15.90 4.31
N GLY A 104 -15.82 16.71 4.11
CA GLY A 104 -14.79 17.00 5.12
C GLY A 104 -13.97 15.78 5.55
N GLN A 105 -14.07 14.64 4.85
CA GLN A 105 -13.43 13.38 5.24
C GLN A 105 -12.20 13.06 4.39
N ILE A 106 -12.21 13.42 3.11
CA ILE A 106 -11.04 13.36 2.23
C ILE A 106 -10.81 14.70 1.56
N SER A 107 -9.59 14.96 1.13
CA SER A 107 -9.24 16.12 0.30
C SER A 107 -8.34 15.66 -0.85
N LEU A 108 -8.50 16.32 -2.00
CA LEU A 108 -7.65 16.07 -3.16
C LEU A 108 -6.17 16.35 -2.84
N ILE A 109 -5.88 17.36 -2.04
CA ILE A 109 -4.50 17.73 -1.64
C ILE A 109 -3.85 16.57 -0.88
N TYR A 110 -4.56 16.02 0.11
CA TYR A 110 -4.09 14.86 0.87
C TYR A 110 -3.99 13.60 -0.01
N SER A 111 -4.91 13.40 -0.95
CA SER A 111 -4.81 12.30 -1.92
C SER A 111 -3.54 12.39 -2.78
N ILE A 112 -3.12 13.59 -3.18
CA ILE A 112 -1.85 13.80 -3.88
C ILE A 112 -0.66 13.49 -2.96
N LEU A 113 -0.72 13.92 -1.70
CA LEU A 113 0.32 13.59 -0.72
C LEU A 113 0.43 12.07 -0.49
N TRP A 114 -0.71 11.37 -0.40
CA TRP A 114 -0.76 9.91 -0.32
C TRP A 114 -0.16 9.23 -1.55
N TYR A 115 -0.33 9.81 -2.74
CA TYR A 115 0.32 9.31 -3.95
C TYR A 115 1.85 9.33 -3.85
N PHE A 116 2.41 10.45 -3.42
CA PHE A 116 3.86 10.54 -3.21
C PHE A 116 4.34 9.63 -2.10
N LEU A 117 3.55 9.41 -1.05
CA LEU A 117 3.87 8.46 0.03
C LEU A 117 3.77 6.98 -0.41
N CYS A 118 2.89 6.65 -1.36
CA CYS A 118 2.77 5.30 -1.90
C CYS A 118 4.03 4.84 -2.66
N ILE A 119 4.81 5.77 -3.23
CA ILE A 119 6.05 5.47 -3.96
C ILE A 119 7.12 4.83 -3.05
N PRO A 120 7.58 5.47 -1.95
CA PRO A 120 8.51 4.86 -1.00
C PRO A 120 7.86 3.68 -0.27
N ALA A 121 6.54 3.69 -0.02
CA ALA A 121 5.85 2.54 0.58
C ALA A 121 5.96 1.29 -0.31
N HIS A 122 5.81 1.41 -1.63
CA HIS A 122 6.04 0.30 -2.56
C HIS A 122 7.50 -0.16 -2.58
N LEU A 123 8.47 0.75 -2.46
CA LEU A 123 9.87 0.36 -2.30
C LEU A 123 10.08 -0.44 -1.01
N LEU A 124 9.51 0.01 0.10
CA LEU A 124 9.56 -0.67 1.39
C LEU A 124 8.92 -2.06 1.30
N CYS A 125 7.75 -2.20 0.68
CA CYS A 125 7.11 -3.50 0.43
C CYS A 125 8.04 -4.47 -0.31
N ARG A 126 8.81 -3.95 -1.28
CA ARG A 126 9.79 -4.72 -2.05
C ARG A 126 10.97 -5.17 -1.19
N ILE A 127 11.45 -4.30 -0.30
CA ILE A 127 12.53 -4.59 0.66
C ILE A 127 12.07 -5.64 1.67
N ILE A 128 10.91 -5.43 2.31
CA ILE A 128 10.31 -6.37 3.27
C ILE A 128 10.20 -7.76 2.63
N ARG A 129 9.65 -7.84 1.42
CA ARG A 129 9.49 -9.12 0.73
C ARG A 129 10.82 -9.82 0.45
N ARG A 130 11.85 -9.06 0.05
CA ARG A 130 13.18 -9.60 -0.24
C ARG A 130 13.93 -10.04 1.02
N ARG A 131 13.91 -9.22 2.07
CA ARG A 131 14.73 -9.39 3.28
C ARG A 131 14.06 -10.26 4.33
N VAL A 132 12.75 -10.12 4.53
CA VAL A 132 12.02 -10.80 5.60
C VAL A 132 11.45 -12.14 5.12
N PHE A 133 10.91 -12.17 3.90
CA PHE A 133 10.21 -13.37 3.41
C PHE A 133 11.03 -14.18 2.40
N GLY A 134 12.18 -13.69 1.94
CA GLY A 134 13.00 -14.34 0.90
C GLY A 134 12.26 -14.55 -0.43
N ALA A 135 11.02 -14.09 -0.54
CA ALA A 135 10.11 -14.36 -1.64
C ALA A 135 10.36 -13.35 -2.77
N LEU A 136 11.35 -13.62 -3.60
CA LEU A 136 11.27 -13.14 -4.98
C LEU A 136 10.32 -14.11 -5.70
N PRO A 137 9.19 -13.65 -6.27
CA PRO A 137 8.65 -14.37 -7.40
C PRO A 137 9.76 -14.34 -8.45
N THR A 138 10.38 -15.50 -8.65
CA THR A 138 11.40 -15.76 -9.64
C THR A 138 10.90 -15.12 -10.93
N ALA A 139 11.54 -14.02 -11.34
CA ALA A 139 11.49 -13.68 -12.74
C ALA A 139 12.09 -14.92 -13.39
N LYS A 140 11.24 -15.78 -13.96
CA LYS A 140 11.64 -16.97 -14.70
C LYS A 140 12.67 -16.47 -15.69
N ARG A 141 13.92 -16.73 -15.34
CA ARG A 141 15.10 -16.12 -15.95
C ARG A 141 14.99 -16.51 -17.41
N HIS A 142 14.92 -15.49 -18.25
CA HIS A 142 14.76 -15.50 -19.69
C HIS A 142 15.99 -16.14 -20.39
N PHE A 143 16.61 -17.15 -19.77
CA PHE A 143 17.93 -17.69 -20.08
C PHE A 143 17.95 -19.19 -20.41
N THR A 144 16.90 -19.96 -20.07
CA THR A 144 16.90 -21.40 -20.38
C THR A 144 16.57 -21.70 -21.86
N LYS A 145 15.92 -20.76 -22.58
CA LYS A 145 15.57 -20.98 -24.00
C LYS A 145 16.66 -20.58 -25.01
N ILE A 146 17.69 -19.84 -24.61
CA ILE A 146 18.78 -19.48 -25.53
C ILE A 146 19.85 -20.58 -25.56
N PHE A 147 20.02 -21.36 -24.50
CA PHE A 147 21.06 -22.39 -24.40
C PHE A 147 20.62 -23.80 -24.84
N GLU A 148 19.32 -24.07 -24.98
CA GLU A 148 18.81 -25.34 -25.53
C GLU A 148 18.76 -25.38 -27.07
N ARG A 149 19.26 -24.35 -27.76
CA ARG A 149 19.24 -24.23 -29.22
C ARG A 149 20.63 -24.34 -29.86
N GLN A 150 21.47 -25.25 -29.36
CA GLN A 150 22.61 -25.78 -30.11
C GLN A 150 22.26 -27.22 -30.49
N PRO A 151 21.61 -27.45 -31.65
CA PRO A 151 21.47 -28.79 -32.18
C PRO A 151 22.85 -29.35 -32.49
N ASN A 152 23.07 -30.57 -32.00
CA ASN A 152 24.15 -31.48 -32.35
C ASN A 152 24.45 -31.44 -33.86
N ILE A 153 25.55 -30.79 -34.25
CA ILE A 153 26.13 -30.93 -35.59
C ILE A 153 27.21 -32.01 -35.46
N ARG A 154 26.82 -33.24 -35.79
CA ARG A 154 27.74 -34.24 -36.33
C ARG A 154 27.70 -34.15 -37.85
#